data_AF-A0A920NYN2-F1
#
_entry.id   AF-A0A920NYN2-F1
#
_cell.length_a   1.000
_cell.length_b   1.000
_cell.length_c   1.000
_cell.angle_alpha   90.00
_cell.angle_beta   90.00
_cell.angle_gamma   90.00
#
_symmetry.space_group_name_H-M   'P 1'
#
loop_
_entity.id
_entity.type
_entity.pdbx_description
1 polymer ?
#
loop_
_entity_poly.entity_id
_entity_poly.type
_entity_poly.pdbx_seq_one_letter_code
_entity_poly.pdbx_strand_id
1 'polypeptide(L)'
;MDIKAFKMDGLGNDFVIIDNRQTITNLTKEQIIKICDRKFIGCDQLILIKKNDISDASLEFYNSDGGMSGACGNGTDVLLIY
;
A
#
# COMPACT_ATOMS: atom_id res chain seq x y z
N MET A 1 -15.67 10.16 -0.25
CA MET A 1 -15.01 8.99 -0.86
C MET A 1 -14.71 8.02 0.25
N ASP A 2 -15.23 6.81 0.16
CA ASP A 2 -14.95 5.73 1.10
C ASP A 2 -13.81 4.90 0.50
N ILE A 3 -12.67 4.85 1.18
CA ILE A 3 -11.49 4.10 0.74
C ILE A 3 -11.38 2.90 1.67
N LYS A 4 -11.50 1.69 1.12
CA LYS A 4 -11.29 0.46 1.90
C LYS A 4 -9.81 0.30 2.18
N ALA A 5 -9.45 0.46 3.46
CA ALA A 5 -8.12 0.25 3.98
C ALA A 5 -8.15 -0.85 5.05
N PHE A 6 -7.16 -1.73 5.00
CA PHE A 6 -6.94 -2.79 5.99
C PHE A 6 -5.61 -2.52 6.69
N LYS A 7 -5.64 -2.38 8.01
CA LYS A 7 -4.41 -2.31 8.80
C LYS A 7 -4.07 -3.72 9.28
N MET A 8 -2.82 -4.13 9.09
CA MET A 8 -2.29 -5.41 9.51
C MET A 8 -0.99 -5.18 10.28
N ASP A 9 -0.85 -5.83 11.42
CA ASP A 9 0.43 -5.93 12.13
C ASP A 9 1.11 -7.25 11.77
N GLY A 10 2.40 -7.21 11.46
CA GLY A 10 3.17 -8.39 11.09
C GLY A 10 4.59 -8.33 11.65
N LEU A 11 4.90 -9.19 12.63
CA LEU A 11 6.23 -9.34 13.23
C LEU A 11 6.87 -8.00 13.69
N GLY A 12 6.06 -7.06 14.16
CA GLY A 12 6.51 -5.75 14.62
C GLY A 12 6.56 -4.65 13.55
N ASN A 13 6.14 -4.93 12.32
CA ASN A 13 5.92 -3.93 11.28
C ASN A 13 4.42 -3.71 11.06
N ASP A 14 3.99 -2.45 11.03
CA ASP A 14 2.62 -2.06 10.72
C ASP A 14 2.47 -1.85 9.20
N PHE A 15 1.48 -2.51 8.60
CA PHE A 15 1.15 -2.38 7.18
C PHE A 15 -0.27 -1.85 7.02
N VAL A 16 -0.48 -0.99 6.03
CA VAL A 16 -1.82 -0.57 5.60
C VAL A 16 -2.00 -0.93 4.14
N ILE A 17 -3.02 -1.72 3.84
CA ILE A 17 -3.38 -2.15 2.50
C ILE A 17 -4.59 -1.35 2.04
N ILE A 18 -4.48 -0.67 0.89
CA ILE A 18 -5.57 0.08 0.28
C ILE A 18 -5.99 -0.63 -1.01
N ASP A 19 -7.28 -1.02 -1.09
CA ASP A 19 -7.83 -1.61 -2.31
C ASP A 19 -8.37 -0.51 -3.25
N ASN A 20 -7.58 -0.22 -4.27
CA ASN A 20 -7.82 0.79 -5.29
C ASN A 20 -8.34 0.17 -6.61
N ARG A 21 -8.82 -1.09 -6.58
CA ARG A 21 -9.33 -1.77 -7.77
C ARG A 21 -10.72 -1.30 -8.19
N GLN A 22 -11.55 -0.92 -7.21
CA GLN A 22 -12.92 -0.46 -7.46
C GLN A 22 -13.04 1.06 -7.58
N THR A 23 -12.26 1.80 -6.80
CA THR A 23 -12.21 3.27 -6.85
C THR A 23 -10.78 3.69 -7.11
N ILE A 24 -10.48 4.26 -8.28
CA ILE A 24 -9.13 4.69 -8.64
C ILE A 24 -8.81 5.98 -7.89
N THR A 25 -7.93 5.88 -6.90
CA THR A 25 -7.42 7.00 -6.11
C THR A 25 -5.92 7.14 -6.36
N ASN A 26 -5.49 8.28 -6.90
CA ASN A 26 -4.07 8.58 -7.00
C ASN A 26 -3.63 9.24 -5.70
N LEU A 27 -2.95 8.47 -4.84
CA LEU A 27 -2.36 9.00 -3.62
C LEU A 27 -1.09 9.77 -3.95
N THR A 28 -0.99 11.00 -3.48
CA THR A 28 0.26 11.77 -3.55
C THR A 28 1.21 11.33 -2.43
N LYS A 29 2.50 11.62 -2.61
CA LYS A 29 3.53 11.36 -1.59
C LYS A 29 3.14 11.92 -0.22
N GLU A 30 2.62 13.15 -0.19
CA GLU A 30 2.19 13.80 1.06
C GLU A 30 1.01 13.08 1.73
N GLN A 31 0.07 12.55 0.94
CA GLN A 31 -1.04 11.75 1.48
C GLN A 31 -0.56 10.43 2.06
N ILE A 32 0.39 9.76 1.40
CA ILE A 32 1.00 8.52 1.88
C ILE A 32 1.71 8.76 3.22
N ILE A 33 2.56 9.80 3.29
CA ILE A 33 3.24 10.19 4.54
C ILE A 33 2.22 10.46 5.65
N LYS A 34 1.13 11.16 5.33
CA LYS A 34 0.07 11.44 6.31
C LYS A 34 -0.68 10.19 6.78
N ILE A 35 -0.85 9.19 5.92
CA ILE A 35 -1.45 7.90 6.30
C ILE A 35 -0.49 7.14 7.23
N CYS A 36 0.79 7.11 6.88
CA CYS A 36 1.84 6.47 7.68
C CYS A 36 2.14 7.20 8.99
N ASP A 37 1.75 8.47 9.11
CA ASP A 37 1.89 9.24 10.34
C ASP A 37 1.08 8.62 11.48
N ARG A 38 1.76 8.37 12.62
CA ARG A 38 1.16 7.72 13.81
C ARG A 38 0.05 8.55 14.47
N LYS A 39 -0.12 9.83 14.12
CA LYS A 39 -1.26 10.66 14.56
C LYS A 39 -2.53 10.42 13.74
N PHE A 40 -2.41 9.75 12.59
CA PHE A 40 -3.53 9.39 11.72
C PHE A 40 -3.81 7.89 11.83
N ILE A 41 -3.32 7.07 10.89
CA ILE A 41 -3.49 5.62 10.91
C ILE A 41 -2.25 4.95 11.51
N GLY A 42 -1.06 5.45 11.16
CA GLY A 42 0.22 4.94 11.62
C GLY A 42 0.55 3.58 11.01
N CYS A 43 1.49 3.56 10.08
CA CYS A 43 2.06 2.34 9.51
C CYS A 43 3.49 2.57 9.02
N ASP A 44 4.30 1.52 9.02
CA ASP A 44 5.66 1.55 8.52
C ASP A 44 5.67 1.44 6.99
N GLN A 45 4.73 0.68 6.42
CA GLN A 45 4.54 0.56 4.97
C GLN A 45 3.06 0.60 4.55
N LEU A 46 2.83 1.19 3.37
CA LEU A 46 1.55 1.25 2.67
C LEU A 46 1.62 0.36 1.42
N ILE A 47 0.62 -0.50 1.23
CA ILE A 47 0.44 -1.35 0.06
C ILE A 47 -0.79 -0.85 -0.68
N LEU A 48 -0.63 -0.45 -1.95
CA LEU A 48 -1.71 0.04 -2.78
C LEU A 48 -2.01 -0.99 -3.88
N ILE A 49 -3.21 -1.56 -3.84
CA ILE A 49 -3.68 -2.53 -4.84
C ILE A 49 -4.39 -1.75 -5.95
N LYS A 50 -3.81 -1.69 -7.14
CA LYS A 50 -4.39 -1.02 -8.30
C LYS A 50 -5.02 -2.02 -9.24
N LYS A 51 -6.09 -1.60 -9.90
CA LYS A 51 -6.61 -2.32 -11.06
C LYS A 51 -5.56 -2.30 -12.17
N ASN A 52 -5.27 -3.46 -12.74
CA ASN A 52 -4.51 -3.58 -13.97
C ASN A 52 -5.42 -4.17 -15.04
N ASP A 53 -5.26 -3.73 -16.28
CA ASP A 53 -6.02 -4.26 -17.42
C ASP A 53 -5.42 -5.59 -17.91
N ILE A 54 -4.14 -5.82 -17.60
CA ILE A 54 -3.33 -6.95 -18.10
C ILE A 54 -3.18 -8.07 -17.04
N SER A 55 -3.33 -7.76 -15.75
CA SER A 55 -3.21 -8.71 -14.63
C SER A 55 -4.36 -8.53 -13.62
N ASP A 56 -4.64 -9.53 -12.77
CA ASP A 56 -5.70 -9.47 -11.76
C ASP A 56 -5.60 -8.24 -10.82
N ALA A 57 -4.37 -7.80 -10.54
CA ALA A 57 -4.07 -6.53 -9.87
C ALA A 57 -2.60 -6.12 -10.10
N SER A 58 -2.29 -4.87 -9.78
CA SER A 58 -0.93 -4.36 -9.58
C SER A 58 -0.76 -3.93 -8.13
N LEU A 59 0.42 -4.18 -7.54
CA LEU A 59 0.73 -3.81 -6.17
C LEU A 59 1.84 -2.76 -6.17
N GLU A 60 1.59 -1.64 -5.50
CA GLU A 60 2.58 -0.60 -5.27
C GLU A 60 2.88 -0.53 -3.77
N PHE A 61 4.16 -0.62 -3.39
CA PHE A 61 4.59 -0.50 -2.01
C PHE A 61 5.17 0.88 -1.77
N TYR A 62 4.77 1.51 -0.68
CA TYR A 62 5.31 2.79 -0.23
C TYR A 62 5.78 2.68 1.21
N ASN A 63 6.89 3.30 1.51
CA ASN A 63 7.40 3.41 2.87
C ASN A 63 6.79 4.63 3.58
N SER A 64 7.00 4.73 4.89
CA SER A 64 6.52 5.85 5.70
C SER A 64 7.03 7.23 5.27
N ASP A 65 8.17 7.31 4.57
CA ASP A 65 8.70 8.54 3.99
C ASP A 65 8.01 8.93 2.66
N GLY A 66 7.04 8.14 2.21
CA GLY A 66 6.34 8.29 0.93
C GLY A 66 7.20 7.93 -0.28
N GLY A 67 8.40 7.39 -0.07
CA GLY A 67 9.20 6.75 -1.10
C GLY A 67 8.52 5.46 -1.56
N MET A 68 8.49 5.24 -2.88
CA MET A 68 8.04 3.98 -3.43
C MET A 68 9.11 2.93 -3.15
N SER A 69 8.76 1.92 -2.37
CA SER A 69 9.60 0.75 -2.16
C SER A 69 9.42 -0.14 -3.38
N GLY A 70 10.18 0.14 -4.44
CA GLY A 70 10.24 -0.78 -5.56
C GLY A 70 10.80 -2.10 -5.03
N ALA A 71 10.10 -3.21 -5.27
CA ALA A 71 10.65 -4.55 -5.15
C ALA A 71 11.86 -4.66 -6.10
N CYS A 72 12.99 -4.12 -5.69
CA CYS A 72 14.22 -4.11 -6.43
C CYS A 72 15.12 -5.16 -5.79
N GLY A 73 14.99 -6.40 -6.26
CA GLY A 73 15.90 -7.47 -5.87
C GLY A 73 15.35 -8.87 -6.11
N ASN A 74 15.28 -9.31 -7.38
CA ASN A 74 15.28 -10.73 -7.78
C ASN A 74 14.37 -11.72 -7.01
N GLY A 75 13.24 -11.27 -6.49
CA GLY A 75 12.26 -12.10 -5.83
C GLY A 75 10.89 -11.78 -6.39
N THR A 76 10.22 -12.78 -6.94
CA THR A 76 8.78 -12.77 -7.10
C THR A 76 8.11 -12.51 -5.74
N ASP A 77 7.85 -11.25 -5.41
CA ASP A 77 6.97 -10.87 -4.30
C ASP A 77 5.52 -11.12 -4.72
N VAL A 78 5.16 -12.40 -4.79
CA VAL A 78 3.76 -12.82 -4.86
C VAL A 78 3.18 -12.61 -3.47
N LEU A 79 2.62 -11.43 -3.22
CA LEU A 79 1.68 -11.27 -2.11
C LEU A 79 0.41 -12.03 -2.50
N LEU A 80 0.31 -13.26 -2.02
CA LEU A 80 -0.86 -14.11 -2.21
C LEU A 80 -1.95 -13.60 -1.25
N ILE A 81 -2.78 -12.68 -1.74
CA ILE A 81 -3.97 -12.23 -1.03
C ILE A 81 -5.03 -13.32 -1.22
N TYR A 82 -5.23 -14.16 -0.20
CA TYR A 82 -6.31 -15.15 -0.13
C TYR A 82 -7.67 -14.48 0.09
#